data_AF-W1YTN9-F1
#
_entry.id   AF-W1YTN9-F1
#
_cell.length_a   1.000
_cell.length_b   1.000
_cell.length_c   1.000
_cell.angle_alpha   90.00
_cell.angle_beta   90.00
_cell.angle_gamma   90.00
#
_symmetry.space_group_name_H-M   'P 1'
#
loop_
_entity.id
_entity.type
_entity.pdbx_description
1 polymer ?
#
loop_
_entity_poly.entity_id
_entity_poly.type
_entity_poly.pdbx_seq_one_letter_code
_entity_poly.pdbx_strand_id
1 'polypeptide(L)' 'KEIDMVYAGDIAAAVGLKDTTTGDTLCDEKNPVILESMEFPEPVISVAVEPKTKADQEKMGTALARLAEYDRCV' A
#
# COMPACT_ATOMS: atom_id res chain seq x y z
N LYS A 1 8.77 -20.29 -1.79
CA LYS A 1 8.15 -21.55 -2.26
C LYS A 1 6.82 -21.14 -2.85
N GLU A 2 6.66 -21.22 -4.16
CA GLU A 2 5.38 -20.87 -4.79
C GLU A 2 4.34 -21.91 -4.36
N ILE A 3 3.12 -21.43 -4.10
CA ILE A 3 1.97 -22.23 -3.72
C ILE A 3 0.88 -21.97 -4.75
N ASP A 4 0.27 -23.02 -5.28
CA ASP A 4 -0.72 -22.91 -6.36
C ASP A 4 -2.10 -22.48 -5.85
N MET A 5 -2.39 -22.73 -4.56
CA MET A 5 -3.68 -22.43 -3.94
C MET A 5 -3.49 -22.00 -2.48
N VAL A 6 -4.40 -21.15 -2.03
CA VAL A 6 -4.52 -20.66 -0.65
C VAL A 6 -5.92 -20.95 -0.15
N TYR A 7 -6.04 -21.41 1.10
CA TYR A 7 -7.34 -21.69 1.71
C TYR A 7 -7.74 -20.58 2.69
N ALA A 8 -9.00 -20.59 3.11
CA ALA A 8 -9.49 -19.63 4.10
C ALA A 8 -8.69 -19.74 5.41
N GLY A 9 -8.12 -18.62 5.86
CA GLY A 9 -7.28 -18.54 7.05
C GLY A 9 -5.77 -18.58 6.76
N ASP A 10 -5.35 -18.88 5.52
CA ASP A 10 -3.95 -18.80 5.12
C ASP A 10 -3.52 -17.35 4.86
N ILE A 11 -2.27 -17.03 5.21
CA ILE A 11 -1.64 -15.76 4.89
C ILE A 11 -0.64 -16.00 3.75
N ALA A 12 -0.90 -15.38 2.60
CA ALA A 12 -0.06 -15.48 1.41
C ALA A 12 0.19 -14.10 0.79
N ALA A 13 1.25 -14.00 -0.01
CA ALA A 13 1.58 -12.80 -0.77
C ALA A 13 1.34 -13.05 -2.26
N ALA A 14 0.44 -12.27 -2.86
CA ALA A 14 0.22 -12.26 -4.30
C ALA A 14 1.17 -11.25 -4.97
N VAL A 15 1.83 -11.67 -6.04
CA VAL A 15 2.74 -10.81 -6.82
C VAL A 15 2.07 -10.48 -8.16
N GLY A 16 2.09 -9.20 -8.56
CA GLY A 16 1.60 -8.75 -9.87
C GLY A 16 0.14 -8.29 -9.92
N LEU A 17 -0.48 -8.03 -8.76
CA LEU A 17 -1.77 -7.32 -8.70
C LEU A 17 -1.55 -5.86 -9.11
N LYS A 18 -2.35 -5.38 -10.07
CA LYS A 18 -2.23 -4.01 -10.61
C LYS A 18 -2.98 -2.98 -9.78
N ASP A 19 -4.20 -3.32 -9.39
CA ASP A 19 -5.17 -2.39 -8.80
C ASP A 19 -5.57 -2.84 -7.38
N THR A 20 -4.61 -3.34 -6.60
CA THR A 20 -4.86 -3.80 -5.22
C THR A 20 -3.79 -3.24 -4.29
N THR A 21 -4.24 -2.53 -3.27
CA THR A 21 -3.42 -1.87 -2.26
C THR A 21 -3.80 -2.34 -0.85
N THR A 22 -3.05 -1.89 0.16
CA THR A 22 -3.23 -2.28 1.57
C THR A 22 -4.61 -1.92 2.11
N GLY A 23 -5.50 -2.90 2.29
CA GLY A 23 -6.86 -2.68 2.82
C GLY A 23 -7.96 -3.02 1.82
N ASP A 24 -7.61 -3.38 0.58
CA ASP A 24 -8.58 -3.81 -0.42
C ASP A 24 -9.00 -5.27 -0.19
N THR A 25 -10.27 -5.57 -0.41
CA THR A 25 -10.83 -6.91 -0.26
C THR A 25 -10.89 -7.61 -1.62
N LEU A 26 -10.23 -8.76 -1.75
CA LEU A 26 -10.43 -9.66 -2.89
C LEU A 26 -11.56 -10.64 -2.57
N CYS A 27 -12.63 -10.61 -3.37
CA CYS A 27 -13.81 -11.46 -3.19
C CYS A 27 -14.23 -12.14 -4.51
N ASP A 28 -15.12 -13.12 -4.41
CA ASP A 28 -15.71 -13.81 -5.56
C ASP A 28 -16.67 -12.88 -6.31
N GLU A 29 -16.65 -12.92 -7.65
CA GLU A 29 -17.47 -12.03 -8.48
C GLU A 29 -18.98 -12.16 -8.23
N LYS A 30 -19.45 -13.33 -7.78
CA LYS A 30 -20.87 -13.58 -7.50
C LYS A 30 -21.26 -13.18 -6.08
N ASN A 31 -20.28 -12.91 -5.21
CA ASN A 31 -20.48 -12.58 -3.81
C ASN A 31 -19.59 -11.39 -3.43
N PRO A 32 -19.93 -10.16 -3.90
CA PRO A 32 -19.17 -8.97 -3.55
C PRO A 32 -19.28 -8.72 -2.04
N VAL A 33 -18.14 -8.72 -1.38
CA VAL A 33 -18.02 -8.43 0.05
C VAL A 33 -16.95 -7.37 0.23
N ILE A 34 -17.29 -6.33 0.99
CA ILE A 34 -16.34 -5.32 1.45
C ILE A 34 -16.06 -5.65 2.91
N LEU A 35 -14.84 -6.07 3.22
CA LEU A 35 -14.38 -6.19 4.61
C LEU A 35 -14.07 -4.80 5.16
N GLU A 36 -14.08 -4.65 6.49
CA GLU A 36 -13.82 -3.37 7.15
C GLU A 36 -12.56 -2.71 6.60
N SER A 37 -12.75 -1.52 6.02
CA SER A 37 -11.64 -0.69 5.57
C SER A 37 -10.92 -0.14 6.79
N MET A 38 -9.60 -0.27 6.81
CA MET A 38 -8.78 0.34 7.84
C MET A 38 -8.90 1.86 7.75
N GLU A 39 -9.48 2.50 8.77
CA GLU A 39 -9.45 3.96 8.90
C GLU A 39 -8.01 4.37 9.25
N PHE A 40 -7.34 5.04 8.30
CA PHE A 40 -6.02 5.61 8.55
C PHE A 40 -6.20 6.96 9.24
N PRO A 41 -5.70 7.13 10.48
CA PRO A 41 -5.79 8.41 11.17
C PRO A 41 -4.94 9.45 10.47
N GLU A 42 -5.35 10.72 10.54
CA GLU A 42 -4.54 11.81 10.01
C GLU A 42 -3.19 11.88 10.76
N PRO A 43 -2.07 12.09 10.05
CA PRO A 43 -0.76 12.21 10.66
C PRO A 43 -0.72 13.41 11.60
N VAL A 44 -0.46 13.15 12.89
CA VAL A 44 -0.39 14.18 13.94
C VAL A 44 0.99 14.84 14.07
N ILE A 45 1.97 14.38 13.28
CA ILE A 45 3.35 14.88 13.28
C ILE A 45 3.76 15.13 11.83
N SER A 46 4.22 16.33 11.53
CA SER A 46 4.79 16.70 10.23
C SER A 46 6.28 17.01 10.37
N VAL A 47 7.12 16.50 9.47
CA VAL A 47 8.56 16.82 9.41
C VAL A 47 8.87 17.53 8.11
N ALA A 48 9.51 18.70 8.19
CA ALA A 48 10.00 19.42 7.01
C ALA A 48 11.34 18.83 6.56
N VAL A 49 11.42 18.41 5.29
CA VAL A 49 12.65 17.87 4.68
C VAL A 49 13.02 18.74 3.48
N GLU A 50 14.21 19.34 3.50
CA GLU A 50 14.72 20.19 2.42
C GLU A 50 15.86 19.48 1.67
N PRO A 51 15.77 19.35 0.33
CA PRO A 51 16.83 18.71 -0.46
C PRO A 51 18.04 19.65 -0.57
N LYS A 52 19.23 19.11 -0.34
CA LYS A 52 20.48 19.88 -0.45
C LYS A 52 20.86 20.20 -1.90
N THR A 53 20.43 19.38 -2.86
CA THR A 53 20.75 19.55 -4.27
C THR A 53 19.50 19.39 -5.15
N LYS A 54 19.52 19.98 -6.35
CA LYS A 54 18.43 19.80 -7.33
C LYS A 54 18.24 18.33 -7.73
N ALA A 55 19.32 17.55 -7.77
CA ALA A 55 19.25 16.12 -8.06
C ALA A 55 18.57 15.32 -6.92
N ASP A 56 18.73 15.77 -5.68
CA ASP A 56 18.08 15.14 -4.52
C ASP A 56 16.59 15.49 -4.45
N GLN A 57 16.18 16.65 -4.96
CA GLN A 57 14.77 17.05 -5.04
C GLN A 57 13.95 16.08 -5.90
N GLU A 58 14.46 15.70 -7.07
CA GLU A 58 13.78 14.75 -7.97
C GLU A 58 13.72 13.33 -7.39
N LYS A 59 14.83 12.87 -6.77
CA LYS A 59 14.90 11.56 -6.11
C LYS A 59 13.96 11.46 -4.91
N MET A 60 13.88 12.52 -4.11
CA MET A 60 13.00 12.57 -2.95
C MET A 60 11.53 12.53 -3.35
N GLY A 61 11.13 13.27 -4.40
CA GLY A 61 9.76 13.21 -4.90
C GLY A 61 9.37 11.79 -5.33
N THR A 62 10.27 11.09 -6.01
CA THR A 62 10.03 9.69 -6.43
C THR A 62 9.98 8.73 -5.23
N ALA A 63 10.85 8.93 -4.24
CA ALA A 63 10.90 8.08 -3.05
C ALA A 63 9.66 8.26 -2.16
N LEU A 64 9.20 9.50 -1.97
CA LEU A 64 7.99 9.80 -1.21
C LEU A 64 6.74 9.28 -1.91
N ALA A 65 6.65 9.43 -3.24
CA ALA A 65 5.55 8.88 -4.02
C ALA A 65 5.43 7.36 -3.84
N ARG A 66 6.56 6.64 -3.90
CA ARG A 66 6.58 5.19 -3.63
C ARG A 66 6.26 4.84 -2.19
N LEU A 67 6.68 5.65 -1.22
CA LEU A 67 6.38 5.39 0.18
C LEU A 67 4.88 5.54 0.48
N ALA A 68 4.25 6.56 -0.10
CA ALA A 68 2.81 6.82 0.01
C ALA A 68 1.94 5.70 -0.58
N GLU A 69 2.47 4.90 -1.51
CA GLU A 69 1.76 3.72 -2.05
C GLU A 69 1.61 2.59 -1.01
N TYR A 70 2.55 2.48 -0.07
CA TYR A 70 2.58 1.40 0.93
C TYR A 70 2.08 1.84 2.32
N ASP A 71 2.32 3.09 2.68
CA ASP A 71 1.96 3.66 3.98
C ASP A 71 1.04 4.87 3.77
N ARG A 72 -0.25 4.71 4.09
CA ARG A 72 -1.26 5.76 3.92
C ARG A 72 -1.23 6.81 5.05
N CYS A 73 -0.37 6.65 6.07
CA CYS A 73 -0.18 7.59 7.17
C CYS A 73 0.95 8.62 6.94
N VAL A 74 1.53 8.69 5.73
CA VAL A 74 2.63 9.61 5.39
C VAL A 74 2.13 10.92 4.81
#